data_AF-A0A497DIS3-F1
#
_entry.id   AF-A0A497DIS3-F1
#
_cell.length_a   1.000
_cell.length_b   1.000
_cell.length_c   1.000
_cell.angle_alpha   90.00
_cell.angle_beta   90.00
_cell.angle_gamma   90.00
#
_symmetry.space_group_name_H-M   'P 1'
#
loop_
_entity.id
_entity.type
_entity.pdbx_description
1 polymer ?
#
loop_
_entity_poly.entity_id
_entity_poly.type
_entity_poly.pdbx_seq_one_letter_code
_entity_poly.pdbx_strand_id
1 'polypeptide(L)'
;MEFDELRTIWKQHEQQLIESTRINNGLLRKLLIVNAEKRIDWLKVRSLVGLIIPLPLIIFIVVPRIQFTLEPDVIIGTVLFISLSVISYLWAIKLHLRIESLSPDGPVTTVRKQLKIVEKYKLRVTKHSYILAPFMIIGIFLSAGIPFLSTKMIPFYALMIVVFLISLYVRSKHGLVAQIRKLDRDIEEILKLELNSDITV
;
A
#
# COMPACT_ATOMS: atom_id res chain seq x y z
N MET A 1 49.26 16.32 -40.15
CA MET A 1 47.93 16.43 -40.79
C MET A 1 47.05 15.27 -40.36
N GLU A 2 47.44 14.01 -40.59
CA GLU A 2 46.68 12.82 -40.14
C GLU A 2 46.44 12.75 -38.61
N PHE A 3 47.42 13.17 -37.79
CA PHE A 3 47.29 13.15 -36.34
C PHE A 3 46.28 14.17 -35.79
N ASP A 4 46.18 15.35 -36.42
CA ASP A 4 45.19 16.35 -36.03
C ASP A 4 43.79 15.91 -36.45
N GLU A 5 43.65 15.30 -37.64
CA GLU A 5 42.38 14.71 -38.10
C GLU A 5 41.88 13.62 -37.15
N LEU A 6 42.74 12.67 -36.76
CA LEU A 6 42.42 11.63 -35.77
C LEU A 6 42.00 12.21 -34.42
N ARG A 7 42.66 13.29 -33.98
CA ARG A 7 42.32 13.98 -32.73
C ARG A 7 40.95 14.65 -32.79
N THR A 8 40.58 15.25 -33.93
CA THR A 8 39.23 15.79 -34.16
C THR A 8 38.17 14.70 -34.21
N ILE A 9 38.43 13.58 -34.91
CA ILE A 9 37.51 12.44 -34.98
C ILE A 9 37.27 11.86 -33.59
N TRP A 10 38.33 11.71 -32.78
CA TRP A 10 38.22 11.22 -31.40
C TRP A 10 37.36 12.14 -30.53
N LYS A 11 37.63 13.45 -30.56
CA LYS A 11 36.82 14.45 -29.82
C LYS A 11 35.36 14.44 -30.25
N GLN A 12 35.10 14.25 -31.54
CA GLN A 12 33.73 14.21 -32.07
C GLN A 12 32.97 12.96 -31.58
N HIS A 13 33.62 11.80 -31.53
CA HIS A 13 33.03 10.60 -30.95
C HIS A 13 32.83 10.70 -29.44
N GLU A 14 33.76 11.32 -28.72
CA GLU A 14 33.64 11.58 -27.29
C GLU A 14 32.45 12.51 -26.98
N GLN A 15 32.26 13.57 -27.77
CA GLN A 15 31.07 14.43 -27.66
C GLN A 15 29.77 13.67 -27.95
N GLN A 16 29.74 12.83 -28.98
CA GLN A 16 28.57 12.00 -29.29
C GLN A 16 28.25 11.00 -28.16
N LEU A 17 29.27 10.42 -27.54
CA LEU A 17 29.13 9.54 -26.37
C LEU A 17 28.56 10.29 -25.16
N ILE A 18 29.08 11.47 -24.86
CA ILE A 18 28.59 12.31 -23.75
C ILE A 18 27.14 12.72 -24.01
N GLU A 19 26.81 13.15 -25.22
CA GLU A 19 25.47 13.60 -25.58
C GLU A 19 24.46 12.45 -25.58
N SER A 20 24.84 11.28 -26.11
CA SER A 20 24.03 10.06 -26.04
C SER A 20 23.79 9.64 -24.58
N THR A 21 24.82 9.69 -23.74
CA THR A 21 24.71 9.37 -22.30
C THR A 21 23.78 10.36 -21.59
N ARG A 22 23.89 11.67 -21.90
CA ARG A 22 23.00 12.71 -21.36
C ARG A 22 21.54 12.49 -21.78
N ILE A 23 21.30 12.19 -23.05
CA ILE A 23 19.95 11.91 -23.58
C ILE A 23 19.39 10.64 -22.93
N ASN A 24 20.21 9.59 -22.80
CA ASN A 24 19.80 8.33 -22.18
C ASN A 24 19.45 8.51 -20.71
N ASN A 25 20.26 9.25 -19.95
CA ASN A 25 19.96 9.61 -18.56
C ASN A 25 18.67 10.43 -18.44
N GLY A 26 18.45 11.39 -19.35
CA GLY A 26 17.19 12.14 -19.43
C GLY A 26 15.98 11.26 -19.72
N LEU A 27 16.10 10.27 -20.60
CA LEU A 27 15.08 9.29 -20.92
C LEU A 27 14.79 8.35 -19.75
N LEU A 28 15.83 7.85 -19.08
CA LEU A 28 15.74 7.04 -17.87
C LEU A 28 14.98 7.80 -16.77
N ARG A 29 15.35 9.06 -16.53
CA ARG A 29 14.65 9.91 -15.56
C ARG A 29 13.18 10.08 -15.88
N LYS A 30 12.84 10.33 -17.16
CA LYS A 30 11.44 10.42 -17.61
C LYS A 30 10.68 9.10 -17.42
N LEU A 31 11.29 7.97 -17.81
CA LEU A 31 10.68 6.65 -17.63
C LEU A 31 10.42 6.32 -16.16
N LEU A 32 11.28 6.79 -15.26
CA LEU A 32 11.11 6.58 -13.82
C LEU A 32 10.00 7.43 -13.23
N ILE A 33 9.93 8.69 -13.63
CA ILE A 33 8.83 9.56 -13.23
C ILE A 33 7.50 8.94 -13.68
N VAL A 34 7.40 8.55 -14.96
CA VAL A 34 6.18 7.94 -15.51
C VAL A 34 5.83 6.61 -14.82
N ASN A 35 6.81 5.76 -14.54
CA ASN A 35 6.57 4.48 -13.84
C ASN A 35 6.21 4.69 -12.36
N ALA A 36 6.82 5.68 -11.70
CA ALA A 36 6.52 6.04 -10.33
C ALA A 36 5.11 6.63 -10.22
N GLU A 37 4.74 7.55 -11.12
CA GLU A 37 3.39 8.11 -11.27
C GLU A 37 2.36 6.99 -11.42
N LYS A 38 2.53 6.11 -12.41
CA LYS A 38 1.61 4.98 -12.63
C LYS A 38 1.47 4.11 -11.39
N ARG A 39 2.55 3.84 -10.66
CA ARG A 39 2.51 3.05 -9.42
C ARG A 39 1.79 3.79 -8.30
N ILE A 40 2.04 5.09 -8.13
CA ILE A 40 1.36 5.94 -7.15
C ILE A 40 -0.14 6.04 -7.46
N ASP A 41 -0.52 6.20 -8.72
CA ASP A 41 -1.91 6.25 -9.14
C ASP A 41 -2.61 4.91 -8.93
N TRP A 42 -1.92 3.79 -9.21
CA TRP A 42 -2.45 2.48 -8.89
C TRP A 42 -2.64 2.27 -7.37
N LEU A 43 -1.74 2.84 -6.56
CA LEU A 43 -1.86 2.91 -5.10
C LEU A 43 -3.10 3.72 -4.67
N LYS A 44 -3.36 4.88 -5.29
CA LYS A 44 -4.54 5.73 -5.05
C LYS A 44 -5.82 4.98 -5.38
N VAL A 45 -5.91 4.40 -6.59
CA VAL A 45 -7.06 3.60 -7.04
C VAL A 45 -7.31 2.43 -6.11
N ARG A 46 -6.27 1.65 -5.77
CA ARG A 46 -6.42 0.52 -4.85
C ARG A 46 -6.87 0.94 -3.46
N SER A 47 -6.38 2.09 -2.96
CA SER A 47 -6.83 2.64 -1.68
C SER A 47 -8.28 3.06 -1.72
N LEU A 48 -8.73 3.69 -2.80
CA LEU A 48 -10.10 4.14 -3.00
C LEU A 48 -11.06 2.96 -3.11
N VAL A 49 -10.69 1.95 -3.90
CA VAL A 49 -11.42 0.68 -4.00
C VAL A 49 -11.54 0.00 -2.62
N GLY A 50 -10.46 -0.03 -1.83
CA GLY A 50 -10.47 -0.57 -0.48
C GLY A 50 -11.32 0.21 0.52
N LEU A 51 -11.66 1.47 0.23
CA LEU A 51 -12.51 2.33 1.04
C LEU A 51 -13.99 2.19 0.66
N ILE A 52 -14.29 2.04 -0.64
CA ILE A 52 -15.65 1.98 -1.16
C ILE A 52 -16.23 0.57 -1.03
N ILE A 53 -15.51 -0.49 -1.40
CA ILE A 53 -16.03 -1.88 -1.41
C ILE A 53 -16.62 -2.35 -0.08
N PRO A 54 -16.05 -2.03 1.10
CA PRO A 54 -16.60 -2.50 2.36
C PRO A 54 -18.00 -1.97 2.68
N LEU A 55 -18.37 -0.77 2.19
CA LEU A 55 -19.65 -0.13 2.47
C LEU A 55 -20.86 -0.93 1.97
N PRO A 56 -20.98 -1.27 0.66
CA PRO A 56 -22.10 -2.08 0.18
C PRO A 56 -22.09 -3.47 0.83
N LEU A 57 -20.92 -4.03 1.12
CA LEU A 57 -20.83 -5.35 1.77
C LEU A 57 -21.45 -5.32 3.18
N ILE A 58 -21.17 -4.28 3.96
CA ILE A 58 -21.80 -4.09 5.28
C ILE A 58 -23.31 -3.86 5.13
N ILE A 59 -23.73 -2.98 4.22
CA ILE A 59 -25.15 -2.62 4.03
C ILE A 59 -25.99 -3.82 3.55
N PHE A 60 -25.52 -4.57 2.56
CA PHE A 60 -26.31 -5.65 1.95
C PHE A 60 -26.18 -6.99 2.67
N ILE A 61 -25.06 -7.25 3.37
CA ILE A 61 -24.83 -8.56 4.00
C ILE A 61 -25.02 -8.50 5.52
N VAL A 62 -24.46 -7.48 6.18
CA VAL A 62 -24.42 -7.44 7.64
C VAL A 62 -25.70 -6.85 8.21
N VAL A 63 -26.14 -5.69 7.73
CA VAL A 63 -27.34 -5.00 8.25
C VAL A 63 -28.60 -5.89 8.26
N PRO A 64 -28.92 -6.67 7.20
CA PRO A 64 -30.12 -7.52 7.19
C PRO A 64 -30.06 -8.71 8.16
N ARG A 65 -28.86 -9.07 8.64
CA ARG A 65 -28.65 -10.18 9.57
C ARG A 65 -28.61 -9.75 11.04
N ILE A 66 -28.59 -8.43 11.30
CA ILE A 66 -28.66 -7.91 12.66
C ILE A 66 -30.07 -8.19 13.18
N GLN A 67 -30.17 -8.90 14.30
CA GLN A 67 -31.46 -9.09 14.96
C GLN A 67 -31.84 -7.79 15.67
N PHE A 68 -33.02 -7.25 15.40
CA PHE A 68 -33.55 -6.07 16.10
C PHE A 68 -34.27 -6.50 17.39
N THR A 69 -33.58 -7.27 18.23
CA THR A 69 -34.07 -7.68 19.56
C THR A 69 -33.44 -6.83 20.64
N LEU A 70 -34.16 -6.62 21.75
CA LEU A 70 -33.65 -5.88 22.93
C LEU A 70 -32.85 -6.77 23.89
N GLU A 71 -32.31 -7.87 23.40
CA GLU A 71 -31.48 -8.76 24.20
C GLU A 71 -30.14 -8.09 24.51
N PRO A 72 -29.65 -8.13 25.77
CA PRO A 72 -28.40 -7.47 26.16
C PRO A 72 -27.21 -7.87 25.29
N ASP A 73 -27.12 -9.15 24.92
CA ASP A 73 -26.04 -9.70 24.10
C ASP A 73 -26.00 -9.07 22.70
N VAL A 74 -27.18 -8.90 22.09
CA VAL A 74 -27.33 -8.32 20.74
C VAL A 74 -27.01 -6.83 20.76
N ILE A 75 -27.40 -6.10 21.81
CA ILE A 75 -27.07 -4.68 21.99
C ILE A 75 -25.56 -4.51 22.15
N ILE A 76 -24.93 -5.28 23.03
CA ILE A 76 -23.48 -5.24 23.26
C ILE A 76 -22.72 -5.56 21.97
N GLY A 77 -23.14 -6.62 21.26
CA GLY A 77 -22.56 -7.01 19.98
C GLY A 77 -22.64 -5.91 18.93
N THR A 78 -23.81 -5.28 18.82
CA THR A 78 -24.08 -4.21 17.85
C THR A 78 -23.24 -2.96 18.14
N VAL A 79 -23.18 -2.51 19.39
CA VAL A 79 -22.36 -1.36 19.79
C VAL A 79 -20.87 -1.63 19.56
N LEU A 80 -20.40 -2.84 19.88
CA LEU A 80 -19.01 -3.25 19.65
C LEU A 80 -18.69 -3.28 18.14
N PHE A 81 -19.59 -3.84 17.33
CA PHE A 81 -19.42 -3.89 15.88
C PHE A 81 -19.39 -2.49 15.25
N ILE A 82 -20.34 -1.62 15.60
CA ILE A 82 -20.44 -0.26 15.04
C ILE A 82 -19.21 0.56 15.42
N SER A 83 -18.83 0.58 16.71
CA SER A 83 -17.69 1.38 17.18
C SER A 83 -16.38 0.99 16.49
N LEU A 84 -16.08 -0.31 16.40
CA LEU A 84 -14.88 -0.81 15.74
C LEU A 84 -14.90 -0.62 14.22
N SER A 85 -16.08 -0.72 13.59
CA SER A 85 -16.25 -0.44 12.17
C SER A 85 -15.97 1.04 11.86
N VAL A 86 -16.49 1.96 12.67
CA VAL A 86 -16.25 3.41 12.53
C VAL A 86 -14.76 3.72 12.68
N ILE A 87 -14.10 3.21 13.72
CA ILE A 87 -12.67 3.43 13.94
C ILE A 87 -11.84 2.92 12.76
N SER A 88 -12.15 1.71 12.28
CA SER A 88 -11.46 1.10 11.15
C SER A 88 -11.66 1.91 9.86
N TYR A 89 -12.86 2.46 9.65
CA TYR A 89 -13.18 3.30 8.51
C TYR A 89 -12.45 4.65 8.55
N LEU A 90 -12.38 5.29 9.72
CA LEU A 90 -11.59 6.52 9.91
C LEU A 90 -10.10 6.31 9.59
N TRP A 91 -9.53 5.15 9.97
CA TRP A 91 -8.16 4.81 9.59
C TRP A 91 -8.00 4.58 8.09
N ALA A 92 -8.99 3.99 7.42
CA ALA A 92 -8.98 3.82 5.98
C ALA A 92 -9.01 5.18 5.23
N ILE A 93 -9.87 6.11 5.65
CA ILE A 93 -9.91 7.48 5.11
C ILE A 93 -8.56 8.17 5.31
N LYS A 94 -8.02 8.14 6.52
CA LYS A 94 -6.74 8.78 6.84
C LYS A 94 -5.57 8.16 6.08
N LEU A 95 -5.63 6.88 5.76
CA LEU A 95 -4.64 6.23 4.88
C LEU A 95 -4.79 6.75 3.44
N HIS A 96 -6.02 6.84 2.94
CA HIS A 96 -6.29 7.32 1.59
C HIS A 96 -5.80 8.76 1.38
N LEU A 97 -6.13 9.68 2.29
CA LEU A 97 -5.68 11.08 2.24
C LEU A 97 -4.13 11.19 2.20
N ARG A 98 -3.43 10.32 2.93
CA ARG A 98 -1.96 10.29 2.91
C ARG A 98 -1.41 9.77 1.58
N ILE A 99 -2.08 8.81 0.95
CA ILE A 99 -1.70 8.30 -0.38
C ILE A 99 -2.00 9.35 -1.45
N GLU A 100 -3.10 10.09 -1.33
CA GLU A 100 -3.46 11.18 -2.24
C GLU A 100 -2.45 12.32 -2.19
N SER A 101 -1.93 12.64 -1.00
CA SER A 101 -0.88 13.65 -0.81
C SER A 101 0.50 13.30 -1.41
N LEU A 102 0.67 12.11 -1.99
CA LEU A 102 1.89 11.74 -2.71
C LEU A 102 1.97 12.53 -4.02
N SER A 103 2.86 13.53 -4.07
CA SER A 103 3.16 14.29 -5.28
C SER A 103 4.33 13.63 -6.03
N PRO A 104 4.11 13.07 -7.23
CA PRO A 104 5.20 12.50 -8.04
C PRO A 104 6.17 13.57 -8.56
N ASP A 105 5.73 14.83 -8.68
CA ASP A 105 6.51 15.95 -9.23
C ASP A 105 7.56 16.52 -8.25
N GLY A 106 7.58 16.04 -7.01
CA GLY A 106 8.50 16.52 -5.98
C GLY A 106 9.93 15.98 -6.14
N PRO A 107 10.93 16.58 -5.47
CA PRO A 107 12.27 16.01 -5.37
C PRO A 107 12.20 14.56 -4.86
N VAL A 108 13.03 13.67 -5.45
CA VAL A 108 13.06 12.21 -5.12
C VAL A 108 13.16 11.96 -3.62
N THR A 109 13.90 12.82 -2.89
CA THR A 109 14.05 12.77 -1.44
C THR A 109 12.74 13.04 -0.68
N THR A 110 11.90 13.95 -1.19
CA THR A 110 10.58 14.28 -0.64
C THR A 110 9.59 13.13 -0.86
N VAL A 111 9.57 12.57 -2.08
CA VAL A 111 8.74 11.41 -2.42
C VAL A 111 9.10 10.21 -1.54
N ARG A 112 10.40 9.95 -1.36
CA ARG A 112 10.91 8.87 -0.49
C ARG A 112 10.47 9.04 0.97
N LYS A 113 10.52 10.28 1.50
CA LYS A 113 10.04 10.58 2.87
C LYS A 113 8.53 10.35 2.99
N GLN A 114 7.74 10.83 2.04
CA GLN A 114 6.28 10.64 2.03
C GLN A 114 5.90 9.16 1.94
N LEU A 115 6.55 8.38 1.08
CA LEU A 115 6.37 6.93 0.97
C LEU A 115 6.63 6.20 2.29
N LYS A 116 7.71 6.55 3.01
CA LYS A 116 8.01 5.99 4.34
C LYS A 116 6.94 6.34 5.38
N ILE A 117 6.38 7.54 5.34
CA ILE A 117 5.30 7.95 6.25
C ILE A 117 4.04 7.11 5.99
N VAL A 118 3.69 6.90 4.72
CA VAL A 118 2.57 6.05 4.31
C VAL A 118 2.80 4.59 4.73
N GLU A 119 4.01 4.04 4.52
CA GLU A 119 4.38 2.69 4.93
C GLU A 119 4.20 2.50 6.45
N LYS A 120 4.80 3.40 7.24
CA LYS A 120 4.75 3.35 8.71
C LYS A 120 3.32 3.48 9.23
N TYR A 121 2.51 4.34 8.62
CA TYR A 121 1.11 4.49 8.98
C TYR A 121 0.32 3.21 8.66
N LYS A 122 0.50 2.65 7.47
CA LYS A 122 -0.18 1.42 7.07
C LYS A 122 0.18 0.24 7.98
N LEU A 123 1.45 0.10 8.35
CA LEU A 123 1.91 -0.93 9.29
C LEU A 123 1.23 -0.77 10.66
N ARG A 124 1.18 0.46 11.17
CA ARG A 124 0.52 0.77 12.44
C ARG A 124 -0.97 0.43 12.41
N VAL A 125 -1.70 0.90 11.39
CA VAL A 125 -3.12 0.59 11.21
C VAL A 125 -3.34 -0.92 11.10
N THR A 126 -2.53 -1.62 10.30
CA THR A 126 -2.64 -3.07 10.14
C THR A 126 -2.44 -3.80 11.47
N LYS A 127 -1.46 -3.40 12.29
CA LYS A 127 -1.24 -3.98 13.62
C LYS A 127 -2.46 -3.78 14.52
N HIS A 128 -3.00 -2.57 14.57
CA HIS A 128 -4.19 -2.30 15.38
C HIS A 128 -5.43 -3.03 14.86
N SER A 129 -5.64 -3.10 13.54
CA SER A 129 -6.73 -3.88 12.96
C SER A 129 -6.66 -5.35 13.32
N TYR A 130 -5.46 -5.95 13.36
CA TYR A 130 -5.31 -7.35 13.78
C TYR A 130 -5.60 -7.56 15.27
N ILE A 131 -5.21 -6.61 16.13
CA ILE A 131 -5.54 -6.65 17.57
C ILE A 131 -7.06 -6.50 17.79
N LEU A 132 -7.72 -5.65 16.99
CA LEU A 132 -9.16 -5.40 17.08
C LEU A 132 -10.02 -6.43 16.35
N ALA A 133 -9.45 -7.24 15.46
CA ALA A 133 -10.19 -8.22 14.66
C ALA A 133 -10.99 -9.24 15.50
N PRO A 134 -10.45 -9.84 16.58
CA PRO A 134 -11.23 -10.75 17.43
C PRO A 134 -12.47 -10.07 18.03
N PHE A 135 -12.34 -8.82 18.47
CA PHE A 135 -13.45 -8.04 19.02
C PHE A 135 -14.51 -7.72 17.96
N MET A 136 -14.09 -7.39 16.73
CA MET A 136 -15.00 -7.21 15.59
C MET A 136 -15.79 -8.48 15.31
N ILE A 137 -15.13 -9.63 15.33
CA ILE A 137 -15.76 -10.93 15.05
C ILE A 137 -16.78 -11.26 16.14
N ILE A 138 -16.40 -11.11 17.41
CA ILE A 138 -17.32 -11.27 18.54
C ILE A 138 -18.54 -10.35 18.39
N GLY A 139 -18.32 -9.08 18.02
CA GLY A 139 -19.39 -8.12 17.78
C GLY A 139 -20.38 -8.57 16.69
N ILE A 140 -19.89 -9.13 15.58
CA ILE A 140 -20.74 -9.65 14.48
C ILE A 140 -21.56 -10.86 14.94
N PHE A 141 -20.95 -11.81 15.66
CA PHE A 141 -21.68 -13.00 16.10
C PHE A 141 -22.75 -12.68 17.13
N LEU A 142 -22.44 -11.79 18.08
CA LEU A 142 -23.39 -11.33 19.09
C LEU A 142 -24.52 -10.51 18.46
N SER A 143 -24.24 -9.59 17.52
CA SER A 143 -25.28 -8.80 16.84
C SER A 143 -26.20 -9.63 15.95
N ALA A 144 -25.73 -10.77 15.46
CA ALA A 144 -26.52 -11.74 14.71
C ALA A 144 -27.33 -12.71 15.62
N GLY A 145 -27.20 -12.61 16.94
CA GLY A 145 -27.85 -13.51 17.90
C GLY A 145 -27.34 -14.96 17.84
N ILE A 146 -26.12 -15.17 17.35
CA ILE A 146 -25.53 -16.51 17.21
C ILE A 146 -24.76 -16.85 18.49
N PRO A 147 -25.00 -18.00 19.13
CA PRO A 147 -24.30 -18.41 20.34
C PRO A 147 -22.83 -18.73 20.04
N PHE A 148 -21.96 -17.73 20.21
CA PHE A 148 -20.53 -17.82 19.93
C PHE A 148 -19.86 -18.97 20.72
N LEU A 149 -20.18 -19.12 22.00
CA LEU A 149 -19.53 -20.12 22.88
C LEU A 149 -20.01 -21.57 22.69
N SER A 150 -20.77 -21.88 21.63
CA SER A 150 -21.22 -23.24 21.35
C SER A 150 -20.10 -24.13 20.79
N THR A 151 -20.05 -25.40 21.20
CA THR A 151 -19.14 -26.41 20.62
C THR A 151 -19.34 -26.63 19.12
N LYS A 152 -20.51 -26.28 18.58
CA LYS A 152 -20.79 -26.29 17.14
C LYS A 152 -19.97 -25.26 16.35
N MET A 153 -19.37 -24.27 17.02
CA MET A 153 -18.57 -23.21 16.41
C MET A 153 -17.07 -23.55 16.26
N ILE A 154 -16.62 -24.69 16.82
CA ILE A 154 -15.23 -25.18 16.69
C ILE A 154 -14.71 -25.18 15.23
N PRO A 155 -15.43 -25.73 14.23
CA PRO A 155 -14.95 -25.69 12.85
C PRO A 155 -14.84 -24.26 12.28
N PHE A 156 -15.71 -23.34 12.71
CA PHE A 156 -15.63 -21.93 12.33
C PHE A 156 -14.39 -21.26 12.91
N TYR A 157 -14.02 -21.57 14.15
CA TYR A 157 -12.79 -21.04 14.77
C TYR A 157 -11.53 -21.54 14.07
N ALA A 158 -11.48 -22.83 13.72
CA ALA A 158 -10.37 -23.39 12.96
C ALA A 158 -10.23 -22.70 11.60
N LEU A 159 -11.33 -22.53 10.87
CA LEU A 159 -11.34 -21.82 9.58
C LEU A 159 -10.89 -20.35 9.74
N MET A 160 -11.37 -19.65 10.77
CA MET A 160 -11.01 -18.27 11.06
C MET A 160 -9.50 -18.12 11.30
N ILE A 161 -8.89 -19.03 12.07
CA ILE A 161 -7.43 -19.03 12.32
C ILE A 161 -6.67 -19.27 11.01
N VAL A 162 -7.10 -20.24 10.20
CA VAL A 162 -6.44 -20.54 8.92
C VAL A 162 -6.51 -19.35 7.97
N VAL A 163 -7.70 -18.74 7.81
CA VAL A 163 -7.89 -17.56 6.96
C VAL A 163 -7.06 -16.39 7.48
N PHE A 164 -6.97 -16.20 8.80
CA PHE A 164 -6.14 -15.18 9.42
C PHE A 164 -4.66 -15.37 9.09
N LEU A 165 -4.13 -16.58 9.23
CA LEU A 165 -2.74 -16.92 8.94
C LEU A 165 -2.40 -16.71 7.46
N ILE A 166 -3.27 -17.16 6.54
CA ILE A 166 -3.12 -16.94 5.10
C ILE A 166 -3.14 -15.44 4.78
N SER A 167 -4.09 -14.70 5.37
CA SER A 167 -4.22 -13.26 5.16
C SER A 167 -2.98 -12.50 5.63
N LEU A 168 -2.40 -12.91 6.75
CA LEU A 168 -1.17 -12.35 7.29
C LEU A 168 0.03 -12.64 6.38
N TYR A 169 0.16 -13.87 5.89
CA TYR A 169 1.21 -14.26 4.95
C TYR A 169 1.13 -13.49 3.63
N VAL A 170 -0.04 -13.48 2.98
CA VAL A 170 -0.26 -12.81 1.70
C VAL A 170 -0.02 -11.30 1.84
N ARG A 171 -0.52 -10.68 2.91
CA ARG A 171 -0.35 -9.24 3.16
C ARG A 171 1.09 -8.85 3.47
N SER A 172 1.85 -9.72 4.13
CA SER A 172 3.28 -9.51 4.39
C SER A 172 4.08 -9.56 3.07
N LYS A 173 3.84 -10.57 2.24
CA LYS A 173 4.64 -10.82 1.03
C LYS A 173 4.25 -9.92 -0.17
N HIS A 174 2.97 -9.64 -0.36
CA HIS A 174 2.45 -8.92 -1.55
C HIS A 174 1.68 -7.63 -1.22
N GLY A 175 1.67 -7.20 0.05
CA GLY A 175 0.96 -5.99 0.47
C GLY A 175 1.62 -4.69 -0.01
N LEU A 176 0.91 -3.56 0.15
CA LEU A 176 1.44 -2.23 -0.22
C LEU A 176 2.83 -1.93 0.35
N VAL A 177 3.19 -2.48 1.53
CA VAL A 177 4.52 -2.31 2.13
C VAL A 177 5.62 -2.91 1.24
N ALA A 178 5.41 -4.12 0.71
CA ALA A 178 6.35 -4.76 -0.20
C ALA A 178 6.46 -3.99 -1.53
N GLN A 179 5.34 -3.45 -2.03
CA GLN A 179 5.35 -2.62 -3.25
C GLN A 179 6.11 -1.30 -3.04
N ILE A 180 5.94 -0.65 -1.89
CA ILE A 180 6.68 0.56 -1.51
C ILE A 180 8.18 0.25 -1.39
N ARG A 181 8.56 -0.86 -0.75
CA ARG A 181 9.98 -1.27 -0.64
C ARG A 181 10.61 -1.65 -1.98
N LYS A 182 9.82 -2.21 -2.90
CA LYS A 182 10.30 -2.47 -4.27
C LYS A 182 10.56 -1.15 -4.99
N LEU A 183 9.62 -0.20 -4.91
CA LEU A 183 9.80 1.14 -5.49
C LEU A 183 11.02 1.87 -4.90
N ASP A 184 11.26 1.78 -3.59
CA ASP A 184 12.43 2.41 -2.94
C ASP A 184 13.75 1.82 -3.46
N ARG A 185 13.80 0.50 -3.68
CA ARG A 185 14.98 -0.17 -4.25
C ARG A 185 15.18 0.15 -5.72
N ASP A 186 14.10 0.13 -6.52
CA ASP A 186 14.13 0.51 -7.94
C ASP A 186 14.72 1.93 -8.11
N ILE A 187 14.36 2.87 -7.21
CA ILE A 187 14.90 4.25 -7.20
C ILE A 187 16.38 4.30 -6.76
N GLU A 188 16.76 3.52 -5.74
CA GLU A 188 18.12 3.53 -5.20
C GLU A 188 19.16 2.91 -6.14
N GLU A 189 18.81 1.83 -6.86
CA GLU A 189 19.69 1.22 -7.86
C GLU A 189 20.01 2.20 -8.98
N ILE A 190 19.05 3.03 -9.39
CA ILE A 190 19.25 3.96 -10.49
C ILE A 190 20.07 5.17 -10.07
N LEU A 191 19.85 5.68 -8.85
CA LEU A 191 20.73 6.71 -8.27
C LEU A 191 22.18 6.26 -8.20
N LYS A 192 22.44 4.96 -7.94
CA LYS A 192 23.79 4.40 -7.93
C LYS A 192 24.40 4.30 -9.34
N LEU A 193 23.59 4.01 -10.35
CA LEU A 193 24.04 4.00 -11.74
C LEU A 193 24.40 5.41 -12.24
N GLU A 194 23.63 6.44 -11.88
CA GLU A 194 23.94 7.84 -12.19
C GLU A 194 25.24 8.31 -11.49
N LEU A 195 25.38 8.00 -10.20
CA LEU A 195 26.57 8.41 -9.45
C LEU A 195 27.86 7.76 -10.00
N ASN A 196 27.77 6.51 -10.45
CA ASN A 196 28.92 5.81 -11.05
C ASN A 196 29.23 6.30 -12.47
N SER A 197 28.24 6.77 -13.25
CA SER A 197 28.52 7.35 -14.57
C SER A 197 29.23 8.71 -14.49
N ASP A 198 28.95 9.50 -13.45
CA ASP A 198 29.59 10.79 -13.24
C ASP A 198 31.03 10.66 -12.69
N ILE A 199 31.39 9.52 -12.06
CA ILE A 199 32.75 9.25 -11.56
C ILE A 199 33.71 8.79 -12.68
N THR A 200 33.17 8.38 -13.83
CA THR A 200 33.94 7.94 -15.01
C THR A 200 34.22 9.02 -16.05
N VAL A 201 33.87 10.29 -15.77
CA VAL A 201 34.19 11.47 -16.59
C VAL A 201 35.40 12.21 -16.04
#